data_AF-B9KXQ6-F1
#
_entry.id   AF-B9KXQ6-F1
#
_cell.length_a   1.000
_cell.length_b   1.000
_cell.length_c   1.000
_cell.angle_alpha   90.00
_cell.angle_beta   90.00
_cell.angle_gamma   90.00
#
_symmetry.space_group_name_H-M   'P 1'
#
loop_
_entity.id
_entity.type
_entity.pdbx_description
1 polymer ?
#
loop_
_entity_poly.entity_id
_entity_poly.type
_entity_poly.pdbx_seq_one_letter_code
_entity_poly.pdbx_strand_id
1 'polypeptide(L)'
;MKSIVSERPGNQGTTRGCLPAVLLVALRTSRFASGRRQGERLHEPARSGMLDVHESMRQGGMAMQFDEFIGKVQHRARLASRGEAERVTRAVLETLAERLAGGEAKDLAAQLPMIVKDYILEYPHAGEGRHMSLKEFYERVAERLHAPMPEAAFWARAVMSVVQEAVSAGEIEDVKHQLGPDYAPLFEWEGPR
;
A
#
# COMPACT_ATOMS: atom_id res chain seq x y z
N MET A 1 -9.33 -44.41 -59.65
CA MET A 1 -8.03 -43.99 -60.23
C MET A 1 -7.61 -42.66 -59.59
N LYS A 2 -6.36 -42.58 -59.07
CA LYS A 2 -5.40 -41.43 -59.03
C LYS A 2 -5.92 -40.06 -58.51
N SER A 3 -5.28 -39.26 -57.65
CA SER A 3 -3.98 -39.19 -56.94
C SER A 3 -4.13 -38.01 -55.93
N ILE A 4 -3.81 -38.13 -54.65
CA ILE A 4 -2.59 -37.67 -53.94
C ILE A 4 -1.86 -36.42 -54.53
N VAL A 5 -1.91 -35.30 -53.80
CA VAL A 5 -0.85 -34.26 -53.54
C VAL A 5 -1.37 -33.51 -52.28
N SER A 6 -0.81 -33.51 -51.06
CA SER A 6 0.55 -33.45 -50.49
C SER A 6 1.29 -32.13 -50.70
N GLU A 7 1.07 -31.14 -49.82
CA GLU A 7 2.11 -30.18 -49.41
C GLU A 7 2.00 -29.85 -47.91
N ARG A 8 3.15 -29.94 -47.23
CA ARG A 8 3.41 -29.62 -45.81
C ARG A 8 4.08 -28.24 -45.69
N PRO A 9 4.09 -27.64 -44.49
CA PRO A 9 4.50 -26.24 -44.30
C PRO A 9 6.01 -26.05 -44.22
N GLY A 10 6.49 -24.92 -44.73
CA GLY A 10 7.82 -24.39 -44.46
C GLY A 10 7.81 -23.50 -43.22
N ASN A 11 8.59 -23.84 -42.20
CA ASN A 11 9.02 -22.90 -41.16
C ASN A 11 10.53 -23.01 -41.00
N GLN A 12 11.23 -21.94 -41.39
CA GLN A 12 12.68 -21.82 -41.39
C GLN A 12 13.14 -21.09 -40.13
N GLY A 13 14.05 -21.72 -39.40
CA GLY A 13 15.22 -21.09 -38.78
C GLY A 13 15.02 -19.98 -37.73
N THR A 14 15.21 -20.32 -36.46
CA THR A 14 15.81 -19.39 -35.49
C THR A 14 17.09 -20.01 -34.97
N THR A 15 18.21 -19.40 -35.35
CA THR A 15 19.56 -19.74 -34.94
C THR A 15 19.84 -19.18 -33.54
N ARG A 16 20.54 -20.00 -32.75
CA ARG A 16 21.08 -19.70 -31.43
C ARG A 16 22.25 -18.71 -31.55
N GLY A 17 22.31 -17.72 -30.65
CA GLY A 17 23.48 -16.86 -30.43
C GLY A 17 23.95 -16.95 -28.98
N CYS A 18 25.19 -17.41 -28.80
CA CYS A 18 25.97 -17.50 -27.56
C CYS A 18 26.46 -16.14 -27.03
N LEU A 19 26.40 -15.93 -25.69
CA LEU A 19 27.46 -15.60 -24.69
C LEU A 19 28.67 -14.67 -25.05
N PRO A 20 29.50 -14.16 -24.08
CA PRO A 20 29.43 -14.07 -22.60
C PRO A 20 30.02 -12.76 -21.95
N ALA A 21 30.03 -12.77 -20.59
CA ALA A 21 31.02 -12.16 -19.65
C ALA A 21 30.91 -10.63 -19.39
N VAL A 22 31.17 -10.06 -18.20
CA VAL A 22 32.40 -10.12 -17.37
C VAL A 22 32.12 -9.49 -15.97
N LEU A 23 32.47 -10.24 -14.92
CA LEU A 23 33.22 -9.83 -13.70
C LEU A 23 32.78 -8.60 -12.85
N LEU A 24 32.34 -8.85 -11.61
CA LEU A 24 32.52 -7.92 -10.48
C LEU A 24 33.29 -8.62 -9.35
N VAL A 25 34.46 -8.06 -9.06
CA VAL A 25 35.45 -8.50 -8.06
C VAL A 25 35.01 -8.15 -6.64
N ALA A 26 35.26 -9.08 -5.71
CA ALA A 26 35.07 -8.93 -4.27
C ALA A 26 36.40 -8.73 -3.54
N LEU A 27 36.46 -7.82 -2.56
CA LEU A 27 37.38 -7.77 -1.39
C LEU A 27 36.66 -6.88 -0.33
N ARG A 28 36.17 -7.30 0.85
CA ARG A 28 36.75 -7.95 2.06
C ARG A 28 37.97 -7.21 2.60
N THR A 29 37.89 -6.55 3.77
CA THR A 29 38.39 -7.02 5.09
C THR A 29 38.13 -5.90 6.14
N SER A 30 37.40 -6.10 7.24
CA SER A 30 37.73 -6.68 8.57
C SER A 30 38.35 -5.74 9.64
N ARG A 31 37.60 -5.61 10.75
CA ARG A 31 37.96 -5.66 12.20
C ARG A 31 38.96 -4.64 12.78
N PHE A 32 38.65 -4.04 13.94
CA PHE A 32 39.30 -4.38 15.24
C PHE A 32 38.76 -3.60 16.47
N ALA A 33 38.43 -4.38 17.53
CA ALA A 33 38.67 -4.20 18.99
C ALA A 33 38.13 -2.96 19.74
N SER A 34 37.23 -3.09 20.73
CA SER A 34 37.32 -3.73 22.07
C SER A 34 38.16 -2.96 23.10
N GLY A 35 37.49 -2.45 24.13
CA GLY A 35 38.09 -1.94 25.37
C GLY A 35 37.09 -1.92 26.52
N ARG A 36 37.05 -2.99 27.32
CA ARG A 36 36.38 -3.05 28.64
C ARG A 36 37.26 -2.42 29.72
N ARG A 37 36.64 -1.86 30.77
CA ARG A 37 36.88 -2.05 32.24
C ARG A 37 36.08 -0.94 32.96
N GLN A 38 35.03 -1.19 33.73
CA GLN A 38 34.88 -1.85 35.05
C GLN A 38 35.64 -1.21 36.22
N GLY A 39 34.83 -0.82 37.22
CA GLY A 39 35.17 -0.53 38.61
C GLY A 39 34.47 0.77 39.06
N GLU A 40 33.75 0.93 40.18
CA GLU A 40 33.40 0.14 41.38
C GLU A 40 32.23 0.92 42.07
N ARG A 41 31.14 0.29 42.54
CA ARG A 41 30.77 0.02 43.97
C ARG A 41 30.68 1.31 44.85
N LEU A 42 29.63 1.66 45.63
CA LEU A 42 28.61 0.95 46.43
C LEU A 42 27.36 1.84 46.73
N HIS A 43 26.18 1.20 46.79
CA HIS A 43 25.08 1.29 47.78
C HIS A 43 24.61 2.62 48.42
N GLU A 44 23.36 3.02 48.16
CA GLU A 44 22.28 3.17 49.19
C GLU A 44 20.89 3.36 48.54
N PRO A 45 19.81 2.71 49.04
CA PRO A 45 18.46 2.84 48.48
C PRO A 45 17.48 3.66 49.33
N ALA A 46 16.40 4.07 48.66
CA ALA A 46 15.09 4.50 49.16
C ALA A 46 14.98 5.92 49.73
N ARG A 47 14.35 6.81 48.96
CA ARG A 47 12.92 7.13 49.14
C ARG A 47 12.39 8.11 48.08
N SER A 48 11.29 7.68 47.46
CA SER A 48 10.08 8.48 47.26
C SER A 48 10.16 9.70 46.34
N GLY A 49 9.82 9.46 45.08
CA GLY A 49 9.50 10.51 44.10
C GLY A 49 9.30 9.94 42.69
N MET A 50 8.60 8.81 42.56
CA MET A 50 8.35 8.14 41.28
C MET A 50 6.85 7.97 41.07
N LEU A 51 6.20 9.07 40.71
CA LEU A 51 4.89 9.24 40.08
C LEU A 51 5.07 10.61 39.39
N ASP A 52 5.18 10.78 38.07
CA ASP A 52 4.62 10.05 36.96
C ASP A 52 5.57 10.11 35.76
N VAL A 53 6.33 9.04 35.53
CA VAL A 53 7.03 8.83 34.23
C VAL A 53 6.09 8.15 33.21
N HIS A 54 4.82 7.97 33.58
CA HIS A 54 3.80 7.30 32.76
C HIS A 54 3.04 8.26 31.83
N GLU A 55 3.44 9.53 31.77
CA GLU A 55 2.87 10.54 30.87
C GLU A 55 3.72 10.76 29.59
N SER A 56 4.74 9.93 29.36
CA SER A 56 5.49 9.91 28.09
C SER A 56 5.09 8.77 27.14
N MET A 57 4.18 7.87 27.55
CA MET A 57 3.53 6.88 26.68
C MET A 57 2.16 7.34 26.15
N ARG A 58 1.96 8.66 26.05
CA ARG A 58 0.85 9.28 25.30
C ARG A 58 1.19 9.50 23.81
N GLN A 59 2.18 8.79 23.27
CA GLN A 59 2.44 8.73 21.81
C GLN A 59 1.47 7.80 21.05
N GLY A 60 0.35 7.38 21.67
CA GLY A 60 -0.69 6.56 21.03
C GLY A 60 -1.89 7.35 20.49
N GLY A 61 -1.80 8.69 20.37
CA GLY A 61 -2.95 9.56 20.09
C GLY A 61 -2.95 10.27 18.73
N MET A 62 -2.03 9.97 17.80
CA MET A 62 -1.90 10.71 16.53
C MET A 62 -2.18 9.89 15.27
N ALA A 63 -2.07 8.56 15.32
CA ALA A 63 -2.31 7.70 14.17
C ALA A 63 -3.59 6.87 14.39
N MET A 64 -4.43 6.80 13.37
CA MET A 64 -5.60 5.92 13.38
C MET A 64 -5.16 4.46 13.54
N GLN A 65 -5.87 3.69 14.36
CA GLN A 65 -5.60 2.26 14.53
C GLN A 65 -6.28 1.44 13.43
N PHE A 66 -5.72 0.26 13.10
CA PHE A 66 -6.30 -0.64 12.10
C PHE A 66 -7.77 -0.96 12.38
N ASP A 67 -8.10 -1.30 13.64
CA ASP A 67 -9.45 -1.71 13.97
C ASP A 67 -10.47 -0.59 13.82
N GLU A 68 -10.05 0.64 14.12
CA GLU A 68 -10.83 1.86 13.94
C GLU A 68 -11.04 2.14 12.46
N PHE A 69 -9.98 2.07 11.64
CA PHE A 69 -10.05 2.28 10.19
C PHE A 69 -11.09 1.32 9.56
N ILE A 70 -10.95 0.02 9.82
CA ILE A 70 -11.85 -1.00 9.29
C ILE A 70 -13.27 -0.83 9.83
N GLY A 71 -13.43 -0.43 11.09
CA GLY A 71 -14.75 -0.13 11.67
C GLY A 71 -15.45 1.04 10.97
N LYS A 72 -14.72 2.13 10.71
CA LYS A 72 -15.22 3.29 9.96
C LYS A 72 -15.59 2.91 8.53
N VAL A 73 -14.74 2.15 7.84
CA VAL A 73 -15.03 1.65 6.48
C VAL A 73 -16.29 0.79 6.50
N GLN A 74 -16.39 -0.18 7.40
CA GLN A 74 -17.57 -1.06 7.50
C GLN A 74 -18.85 -0.25 7.65
N HIS A 75 -18.86 0.73 8.56
CA HIS A 75 -20.02 1.58 8.82
C HIS A 75 -20.39 2.43 7.59
N ARG A 76 -19.42 3.13 7.00
CA ARG A 76 -19.65 4.03 5.85
C ARG A 76 -20.05 3.30 4.58
N ALA A 77 -19.40 2.18 4.29
CA ALA A 77 -19.66 1.35 3.14
C ALA A 77 -20.87 0.40 3.35
N ARG A 78 -21.49 0.40 4.53
CA ARG A 78 -22.66 -0.43 4.89
C ARG A 78 -22.43 -1.92 4.68
N LEU A 79 -21.23 -2.39 5.04
CA LEU A 79 -20.79 -3.77 4.80
C LEU A 79 -21.24 -4.68 5.93
N ALA A 80 -21.56 -5.94 5.57
CA ALA A 80 -22.13 -6.90 6.50
C ALA A 80 -21.13 -7.39 7.55
N SER A 81 -19.82 -7.24 7.29
CA SER A 81 -18.78 -7.74 8.20
C SER A 81 -17.47 -6.96 8.11
N ARG A 82 -16.62 -7.09 9.14
CA ARG A 82 -15.25 -6.57 9.14
C ARG A 82 -14.39 -7.17 8.04
N GLY A 83 -14.52 -8.48 7.79
CA GLY A 83 -13.78 -9.15 6.72
C GLY A 83 -14.16 -8.65 5.33
N GLU A 84 -15.41 -8.21 5.12
CA GLU A 84 -15.82 -7.55 3.89
C GLU A 84 -15.22 -6.15 3.77
N ALA A 85 -15.21 -5.38 4.86
CA ALA A 85 -14.54 -4.08 4.91
C ALA A 85 -13.05 -4.17 4.58
N GLU A 86 -12.33 -5.16 5.12
CA GLU A 86 -10.92 -5.40 4.79
C GLU A 86 -10.71 -5.72 3.30
N ARG A 87 -11.56 -6.58 2.70
CA ARG A 87 -11.49 -6.89 1.26
C ARG A 87 -11.73 -5.66 0.40
N VAL A 88 -12.75 -4.88 0.74
CA VAL A 88 -13.09 -3.62 0.05
C VAL A 88 -11.93 -2.61 0.18
N THR A 89 -11.39 -2.41 1.38
CA THR A 89 -10.23 -1.54 1.62
C THR A 89 -9.04 -1.97 0.78
N ARG A 90 -8.70 -3.26 0.80
CA ARG A 90 -7.58 -3.78 0.01
C ARG A 90 -7.78 -3.51 -1.48
N ALA A 91 -8.93 -3.87 -2.04
CA ALA A 91 -9.19 -3.68 -3.47
C ALA A 91 -9.07 -2.22 -3.91
N VAL A 92 -9.57 -1.29 -3.09
CA VAL A 92 -9.48 0.15 -3.37
C VAL A 92 -8.04 0.65 -3.29
N LEU A 93 -7.31 0.30 -2.23
CA LEU A 93 -5.93 0.77 -2.03
C LEU A 93 -4.95 0.17 -3.04
N GLU A 94 -5.10 -1.09 -3.43
CA GLU A 94 -4.32 -1.69 -4.52
C GLU A 94 -4.60 -0.97 -5.85
N THR A 95 -5.86 -0.65 -6.15
CA THR A 95 -6.21 0.10 -7.36
C THR A 95 -5.62 1.51 -7.34
N LEU A 96 -5.66 2.18 -6.19
CA LEU A 96 -5.04 3.49 -6.01
C LEU A 96 -3.52 3.40 -6.18
N ALA A 97 -2.88 2.38 -5.64
CA ALA A 97 -1.44 2.15 -5.77
C ALA A 97 -0.99 1.98 -7.23
N GLU A 98 -1.80 1.35 -8.10
CA GLU A 98 -1.53 1.29 -9.55
C GLU A 98 -1.56 2.67 -10.20
N ARG A 99 -2.56 3.48 -9.81
CA ARG A 99 -2.82 4.79 -10.42
C ARG A 99 -1.76 5.81 -10.01
N LEU A 100 -1.28 5.74 -8.76
CA LEU A 100 -0.23 6.61 -8.27
C LEU A 100 1.13 6.25 -8.89
N ALA A 101 1.95 7.26 -9.13
CA ALA A 101 3.23 7.17 -9.80
C ALA A 101 4.39 7.40 -8.82
N GLY A 102 5.46 6.62 -8.98
CA GLY A 102 6.71 6.85 -8.25
C GLY A 102 6.58 6.67 -6.74
N GLY A 103 7.00 7.69 -5.98
CA GLY A 103 7.05 7.67 -4.51
C GLY A 103 5.70 7.83 -3.81
N GLU A 104 4.71 8.42 -4.49
CA GLU A 104 3.45 8.85 -3.89
C GLU A 104 2.68 7.73 -3.18
N ALA A 105 2.66 6.53 -3.76
CA ALA A 105 2.03 5.37 -3.13
C ALA A 105 2.68 5.04 -1.77
N LYS A 106 4.01 5.20 -1.66
CA LYS A 106 4.76 4.95 -0.42
C LYS A 106 4.58 6.09 0.58
N ASP A 107 4.49 7.33 0.11
CA ASP A 107 4.25 8.50 0.95
C ASP A 107 2.87 8.40 1.60
N LEU A 108 1.84 8.05 0.82
CA LEU A 108 0.50 7.77 1.33
C LEU A 108 0.50 6.63 2.34
N ALA A 109 1.19 5.53 2.02
CA ALA A 109 1.31 4.37 2.90
C ALA A 109 2.01 4.69 4.23
N ALA A 110 2.90 5.69 4.29
CA ALA A 110 3.61 6.06 5.51
C ALA A 110 2.69 6.63 6.60
N GLN A 111 1.53 7.17 6.22
CA GLN A 111 0.53 7.74 7.13
C GLN A 111 -0.58 6.76 7.51
N LEU A 112 -0.71 5.65 6.78
CA LEU A 112 -1.78 4.68 7.00
C LEU A 112 -1.48 3.73 8.18
N PRO A 113 -2.52 3.20 8.85
CA PRO A 113 -2.37 2.20 9.90
C PRO A 113 -1.60 0.97 9.40
N MET A 114 -0.88 0.29 10.30
CA MET A 114 0.15 -0.69 9.94
C MET A 114 -0.29 -1.80 8.96
N ILE A 115 -1.43 -2.44 9.16
CA ILE A 115 -1.89 -3.49 8.22
C ILE A 115 -2.45 -2.88 6.92
N VAL A 116 -2.97 -1.65 6.99
CA VAL A 116 -3.58 -0.96 5.83
C VAL A 116 -2.51 -0.53 4.83
N LYS A 117 -1.36 -0.03 5.32
CA LYS A 117 -0.25 0.37 4.43
C LYS A 117 0.33 -0.81 3.66
N ASP A 118 0.26 -2.02 4.19
CA ASP A 118 0.81 -3.22 3.53
C ASP A 118 0.02 -3.56 2.25
N TYR A 119 -1.27 -3.18 2.17
CA TYR A 119 -2.05 -3.29 0.93
C TYR A 119 -1.52 -2.43 -0.22
N ILE A 120 -0.69 -1.43 0.09
CA ILE A 120 0.00 -0.60 -0.91
C ILE A 120 1.43 -1.09 -1.08
N LEU A 121 2.17 -1.27 0.03
CA LEU A 121 3.61 -1.56 -0.01
C LEU A 121 3.95 -2.94 -0.54
N GLU A 122 3.10 -3.95 -0.29
CA GLU A 122 3.30 -5.31 -0.77
C GLU A 122 2.70 -5.53 -2.16
N TYR A 123 1.98 -4.54 -2.69
CA TYR A 123 1.31 -4.66 -3.98
C TYR A 123 2.31 -4.49 -5.14
N PRO A 124 2.50 -5.49 -6.02
CA PRO A 124 3.58 -5.49 -7.02
C PRO A 124 3.54 -4.33 -8.02
N HIS A 125 2.35 -3.78 -8.26
CA HIS A 125 2.11 -2.72 -9.24
C HIS A 125 2.02 -1.32 -8.59
N ALA A 126 2.41 -1.19 -7.31
CA ALA A 126 2.41 0.09 -6.62
C ALA A 126 3.42 1.07 -7.23
N GLY A 127 2.97 2.29 -7.54
CA GLY A 127 3.83 3.34 -8.10
C GLY A 127 4.03 3.23 -9.62
N GLU A 128 3.33 2.31 -10.31
CA GLU A 128 3.41 2.17 -11.78
C GLU A 128 2.96 3.44 -12.52
N GLY A 129 2.13 4.28 -11.90
CA GLY A 129 1.58 5.48 -12.54
C GLY A 129 0.69 5.13 -13.73
N ARG A 130 -0.06 4.03 -13.64
CA ARG A 130 -0.92 3.57 -14.72
C ARG A 130 -1.94 4.66 -15.07
N HIS A 131 -1.98 5.05 -16.35
CA HIS A 131 -3.05 5.89 -16.86
C HIS A 131 -4.38 5.16 -16.69
N MET A 132 -5.26 5.74 -15.89
CA MET A 132 -6.55 5.18 -15.54
C MET A 132 -7.49 6.34 -15.25
N SER A 133 -8.58 6.42 -16.01
CA SER A 133 -9.70 7.32 -15.74
C SER A 133 -10.44 6.92 -14.46
N LEU A 134 -11.22 7.82 -13.87
CA LEU A 134 -12.01 7.50 -12.68
C LEU A 134 -13.01 6.36 -12.95
N LYS A 135 -13.57 6.27 -14.16
CA LYS A 135 -14.45 5.16 -14.54
C LYS A 135 -13.71 3.82 -14.53
N GLU A 136 -12.51 3.77 -15.14
CA GLU A 136 -11.69 2.56 -15.16
C GLU A 136 -11.21 2.18 -13.75
N PHE A 137 -10.96 3.16 -12.88
CA PHE A 137 -10.67 2.91 -11.46
C PHE A 137 -11.80 2.13 -10.81
N TYR A 138 -13.05 2.59 -10.97
CA TYR A 138 -14.19 1.89 -10.41
C TYR A 138 -14.45 0.52 -11.06
N GLU A 139 -14.21 0.37 -12.37
CA GLU A 139 -14.31 -0.92 -13.05
C GLU A 139 -13.29 -1.93 -12.50
N ARG A 140 -12.07 -1.51 -12.23
CA ARG A 140 -11.03 -2.37 -11.63
C ARG A 140 -11.37 -2.75 -10.19
N VAL A 141 -11.91 -1.83 -9.40
CA VAL A 141 -12.40 -2.14 -8.04
C VAL A 141 -13.55 -3.15 -8.12
N ALA A 142 -14.49 -2.97 -9.06
CA ALA A 142 -15.60 -3.87 -9.29
C ALA A 142 -15.14 -5.27 -9.70
N GLU A 143 -14.15 -5.37 -10.60
CA GLU A 143 -13.54 -6.63 -11.01
C GLU A 143 -12.90 -7.38 -9.83
N ARG A 144 -12.13 -6.68 -8.99
CA ARG A 144 -11.49 -7.26 -7.80
C ARG A 144 -12.49 -7.78 -6.77
N LEU A 145 -13.63 -7.11 -6.63
CA LEU A 145 -14.66 -7.45 -5.64
C LEU A 145 -15.77 -8.35 -6.19
N HIS A 146 -15.75 -8.63 -7.50
CA HIS A 146 -16.84 -9.32 -8.20
C HIS A 146 -18.22 -8.68 -7.93
N ALA A 147 -18.26 -7.34 -7.95
CA ALA A 147 -19.43 -6.54 -7.60
C ALA A 147 -19.85 -5.62 -8.77
N PRO A 148 -21.10 -5.12 -8.79
CA PRO A 148 -21.54 -4.10 -9.74
C PRO A 148 -20.74 -2.80 -9.60
N MET A 149 -20.41 -2.16 -10.71
CA MET A 149 -19.63 -0.92 -10.72
C MET A 149 -20.23 0.22 -9.87
N PRO A 150 -21.57 0.46 -9.84
CA PRO A 150 -22.14 1.49 -8.97
C PRO A 150 -21.88 1.25 -7.47
N GLU A 151 -21.86 -0.01 -7.06
CA GLU A 151 -21.58 -0.41 -5.68
C GLU A 151 -20.08 -0.25 -5.37
N ALA A 152 -19.20 -0.69 -6.29
CA ALA A 152 -17.76 -0.46 -6.20
C ALA A 152 -17.40 1.04 -6.11
N ALA A 153 -18.09 1.90 -6.87
CA ALA A 153 -17.89 3.35 -6.81
C ALA A 153 -18.32 3.95 -5.47
N PHE A 154 -19.42 3.45 -4.88
CA PHE A 154 -19.83 3.85 -3.54
C PHE A 154 -18.80 3.42 -2.49
N TRP A 155 -18.34 2.17 -2.54
CA TRP A 155 -17.33 1.65 -1.61
C TRP A 155 -15.98 2.35 -1.74
N ALA A 156 -15.54 2.65 -2.96
CA ALA A 156 -14.32 3.42 -3.20
C ALA A 156 -14.37 4.78 -2.51
N ARG A 157 -15.45 5.54 -2.70
CA ARG A 157 -15.65 6.83 -2.02
C ARG A 157 -15.73 6.69 -0.50
N ALA A 158 -16.37 5.62 0.00
CA ALA A 158 -16.42 5.33 1.43
C ALA A 158 -15.03 5.09 2.02
N VAL A 159 -14.20 4.27 1.38
CA VAL A 159 -12.82 4.02 1.80
C VAL A 159 -12.00 5.31 1.74
N MET A 160 -12.09 6.07 0.65
CA MET A 160 -11.35 7.33 0.50
C MET A 160 -11.75 8.39 1.51
N SER A 161 -13.00 8.39 2.00
CA SER A 161 -13.40 9.25 3.12
C SER A 161 -12.68 8.92 4.43
N VAL A 162 -12.37 7.64 4.67
CA VAL A 162 -11.64 7.19 5.86
C VAL A 162 -10.15 7.43 5.70
N VAL A 163 -9.61 7.23 4.49
CA VAL A 163 -8.22 7.62 4.15
C VAL A 163 -8.01 9.10 4.44
N GLN A 164 -8.94 9.97 4.04
CA GLN A 164 -8.90 11.41 4.32
C GLN A 164 -8.82 11.77 5.82
N GLU A 165 -9.29 10.90 6.71
CA GLU A 165 -9.16 11.08 8.17
C GLU A 165 -7.91 10.44 8.75
N ALA A 166 -7.38 9.42 8.09
CA ALA A 166 -6.22 8.67 8.56
C ALA A 166 -4.90 9.38 8.24
N VAL A 167 -4.89 10.25 7.21
CA VAL A 167 -3.68 10.90 6.71
C VAL A 167 -3.73 12.42 6.95
N SER A 168 -2.57 13.07 6.85
CA SER A 168 -2.49 14.52 6.99
C SER A 168 -3.20 15.25 5.82
N ALA A 169 -3.64 16.48 6.06
CA ALA A 169 -4.25 17.29 5.01
C ALA A 169 -3.28 17.59 3.84
N GLY A 170 -1.97 17.70 4.09
CA GLY A 170 -0.99 17.86 3.01
C GLY A 170 -0.92 16.63 2.12
N GLU A 171 -0.83 15.45 2.74
CA GLU A 171 -0.74 14.17 2.03
C GLU A 171 -1.91 13.94 1.08
N ILE A 172 -3.16 14.21 1.52
CA ILE A 172 -4.31 14.01 0.63
C ILE A 172 -4.34 15.04 -0.52
N GLU A 173 -3.83 16.25 -0.31
CA GLU A 173 -3.76 17.25 -1.37
C GLU A 173 -2.70 16.88 -2.42
N ASP A 174 -1.58 16.27 -2.01
CA ASP A 174 -0.57 15.73 -2.93
C ASP A 174 -1.16 14.60 -3.80
N VAL A 175 -1.89 13.67 -3.18
CA VAL A 175 -2.61 12.61 -3.88
C VAL A 175 -3.63 13.19 -4.88
N LYS A 176 -4.45 14.17 -4.47
CA LYS A 176 -5.43 14.83 -5.36
C LYS A 176 -4.74 15.54 -6.52
N HIS A 177 -3.63 16.23 -6.26
CA HIS A 177 -2.86 16.92 -7.28
C HIS A 177 -2.36 15.95 -8.36
N GLN A 178 -1.86 14.79 -7.95
CA GLN A 178 -1.36 13.77 -8.88
C GLN A 178 -2.49 13.08 -9.68
N LEU A 179 -3.64 12.85 -9.05
CA LEU A 179 -4.77 12.23 -9.72
C LEU A 179 -5.44 13.15 -10.75
N GLY A 180 -5.42 14.47 -10.48
CA GLY A 180 -6.02 15.49 -11.32
C GLY A 180 -7.52 15.70 -11.05
N PRO A 181 -8.11 16.76 -11.63
CA PRO A 181 -9.48 17.19 -11.32
C PRO A 181 -10.56 16.17 -11.69
N ASP A 182 -10.32 15.30 -12.67
CA ASP A 182 -11.26 14.25 -13.07
C ASP A 182 -11.53 13.22 -11.96
N TYR A 183 -10.66 13.16 -10.95
CA TYR A 183 -10.81 12.32 -9.76
C TYR A 183 -11.52 13.01 -8.60
N ALA A 184 -11.91 14.29 -8.70
CA ALA A 184 -12.59 15.01 -7.62
C ALA A 184 -13.79 14.23 -7.02
N PRO A 185 -14.67 13.59 -7.82
CA PRO A 185 -15.80 12.83 -7.27
C PRO A 185 -15.39 11.66 -6.35
N LEU A 186 -14.15 11.15 -6.43
CA LEU A 186 -13.66 10.09 -5.55
C LEU A 186 -13.53 10.57 -4.09
N PHE A 187 -13.28 11.87 -3.88
CA PHE A 187 -13.05 12.47 -2.57
C PHE A 187 -14.31 13.08 -1.96
N GLU A 188 -15.38 13.18 -2.74
CA GLU A 188 -16.67 13.69 -2.32
C GLU A 188 -17.46 12.61 -1.58
N TRP A 189 -17.59 12.77 -0.26
CA TRP A 189 -18.35 11.87 0.60
C TRP A 189 -19.58 12.56 1.19
N GLU A 190 -20.76 12.01 0.89
CA GLU A 190 -22.06 12.52 1.34
C GLU A 190 -22.70 11.65 2.44
N GLY A 191 -22.01 10.60 2.92
CA GLY A 191 -22.52 9.72 3.96
C GLY A 191 -22.35 10.30 5.38
N PRO A 192 -23.00 9.67 6.38
CA PRO A 192 -22.85 10.08 7.78
C PRO A 192 -21.38 10.03 8.20
N ARG A 193 -20.92 11.11 8.85
CA ARG A 193 -19.55 11.24 9.36
C ARG A 193 -19.33 10.38 10.59
#